data_AF-A0A359JKS2-F1
#
_entry.id   AF-A0A359JKS2-F1
#
_cell.length_a   1.000
_cell.length_b   1.000
_cell.length_c   1.000
_cell.angle_alpha   90.00
_cell.angle_beta   90.00
_cell.angle_gamma   90.00
#
_symmetry.space_group_name_H-M   'P 1'
#
loop_
_entity.id
_entity.type
_entity.pdbx_description
1 polymer ?
#
loop_
_entity_poly.entity_id
_entity_poly.type
_entity_poly.pdbx_seq_one_letter_code
_entity_poly.pdbx_strand_id
1 'polypeptide(L)'
;MERKTRFFVLFLAVSLFCLSCSSCKKPQNDETSLTPSQQSWATETSATPTPTPTPLPTETPTPTPSPVPTPTEILISFIGDTTLGEQRDHAGMPYCFSSKVGDNYSYPFSKALPYLQADDMTLCNLEGPMTTSTSLRPEREIYLKMNPKYVEVLKEGSIECCNLANNHMLDYTEEGHLETRKVLEDAGIVWSDNSYYNVYEVKGVKIGMAGFNFTYERSLYYNAIDVLRNKGCDIVIISCHIG
;
A
#
# COMPACT_ATOMS: atom_id res chain seq x y z
N MET A 1 -41.07 20.36 20.95
CA MET A 1 -39.91 21.16 20.55
C MET A 1 -38.71 20.22 20.45
N GLU A 2 -38.74 19.16 19.64
CA GLU A 2 -38.58 19.15 18.17
C GLU A 2 -37.36 19.92 17.66
N ARG A 3 -36.27 19.20 17.38
CA ARG A 3 -35.61 19.21 16.07
C ARG A 3 -34.69 17.99 15.93
N LYS A 4 -35.14 17.01 15.16
CA LYS A 4 -34.31 15.91 14.63
C LYS A 4 -33.63 16.43 13.36
N THR A 5 -32.31 16.58 13.37
CA THR A 5 -31.53 16.93 12.18
C THR A 5 -31.19 15.65 11.44
N ARG A 6 -31.89 15.40 10.32
CA ARG A 6 -31.61 14.30 9.39
C ARG A 6 -30.52 14.75 8.42
N PHE A 7 -29.38 14.07 8.39
CA PHE A 7 -28.39 14.21 7.32
C PHE A 7 -28.90 13.50 6.06
N PHE A 8 -29.02 14.26 4.97
CA PHE A 8 -29.24 13.74 3.61
C PHE A 8 -27.86 13.46 2.99
N VAL A 9 -27.56 12.20 2.71
CA VAL A 9 -26.43 11.81 1.86
C VAL A 9 -26.98 11.57 0.47
N LEU A 10 -26.59 12.42 -0.48
CA LEU A 10 -26.98 12.35 -1.88
C LEU A 10 -26.04 11.37 -2.61
N PHE A 11 -26.51 10.16 -2.91
CA PHE A 11 -25.83 9.24 -3.82
C PHE A 11 -26.22 9.58 -5.26
N LEU A 12 -25.25 10.06 -6.06
CA LEU A 12 -25.41 10.20 -7.50
C LEU A 12 -24.99 8.87 -8.16
N ALA A 13 -25.96 8.03 -8.48
CA ALA A 13 -25.74 6.81 -9.26
C ALA A 13 -25.85 7.13 -10.76
N VAL A 14 -24.74 7.03 -11.49
CA VAL A 14 -24.74 7.05 -12.95
C VAL A 14 -25.00 5.63 -13.44
N SER A 15 -26.15 5.46 -14.07
CA SER A 15 -26.59 4.27 -14.78
C SER A 15 -25.86 4.13 -16.11
N LEU A 16 -25.19 2.99 -16.34
CA LEU A 16 -24.89 2.52 -17.69
C LEU A 16 -25.61 1.18 -17.93
N PHE A 17 -26.52 1.26 -18.89
CA PHE A 17 -27.34 0.18 -19.41
C PHE A 17 -26.62 -0.37 -20.65
N CYS A 18 -26.27 -1.65 -20.67
CA CYS A 18 -26.04 -2.38 -21.92
C CYS A 18 -26.57 -3.81 -21.76
N LEU A 19 -27.57 -4.12 -22.58
CA LEU A 19 -28.26 -5.39 -22.67
C LEU A 19 -27.37 -6.49 -23.27
N SER A 20 -27.56 -7.68 -22.71
CA SER A 20 -27.59 -9.03 -23.28
C SER A 20 -27.28 -9.24 -24.76
N CYS A 21 -26.55 -10.33 -25.05
CA CYS A 21 -27.11 -11.45 -25.83
C CYS A 21 -26.26 -12.73 -25.74
N SER A 22 -26.89 -13.78 -25.19
CA SER A 22 -26.98 -15.17 -25.66
C SER A 22 -25.73 -15.97 -26.07
N SER A 23 -25.50 -17.01 -25.27
CA SER A 23 -24.77 -18.23 -25.58
C SER A 23 -25.58 -19.15 -26.51
N CYS A 24 -24.97 -19.72 -27.56
CA CYS A 24 -25.13 -21.15 -27.92
C CYS A 24 -24.44 -21.59 -29.23
N LYS A 25 -23.92 -22.83 -29.15
CA LYS A 25 -23.73 -23.86 -30.19
C LYS A 25 -22.47 -23.84 -31.08
N LYS A 26 -21.65 -24.87 -30.87
CA LYS A 26 -20.73 -25.46 -31.85
C LYS A 26 -21.53 -26.11 -33.00
N PRO A 27 -21.01 -26.13 -34.24
CA PRO A 27 -21.41 -27.09 -35.24
C PRO A 27 -20.52 -28.34 -35.21
N GLN A 28 -21.16 -29.45 -35.53
CA GLN A 28 -20.67 -30.81 -35.66
C GLN A 28 -20.44 -31.13 -37.15
N ASN A 29 -19.57 -32.11 -37.39
CA ASN A 29 -19.12 -32.66 -38.68
C ASN A 29 -20.20 -32.84 -39.75
N ASP A 30 -19.77 -32.73 -41.01
CA ASP A 30 -20.33 -33.52 -42.11
C ASP A 30 -19.20 -34.17 -42.91
N GLU A 31 -19.23 -35.51 -42.95
CA GLU A 31 -18.57 -36.31 -43.98
C GLU A 31 -19.30 -36.13 -45.31
N THR A 32 -18.59 -36.21 -46.43
CA THR A 32 -19.11 -36.97 -47.57
C THR A 32 -17.99 -37.49 -48.45
N SER A 33 -18.02 -38.82 -48.54
CA SER A 33 -17.28 -39.71 -49.41
C SER A 33 -17.73 -39.59 -50.87
N LEU A 34 -16.83 -39.81 -51.84
CA LEU A 34 -16.85 -40.98 -52.75
C LEU A 34 -15.90 -40.79 -53.95
N THR A 35 -15.07 -41.82 -54.12
CA THR A 35 -14.14 -42.25 -55.18
C THR A 35 -14.82 -42.56 -56.54
N PRO A 36 -14.16 -43.23 -57.52
CA PRO A 36 -12.95 -42.92 -58.29
C PRO A 36 -13.18 -43.09 -59.82
N SER A 37 -12.24 -42.70 -60.69
CA SER A 37 -12.10 -43.37 -62.00
C SER A 37 -10.68 -43.29 -62.57
N GLN A 38 -10.20 -44.45 -63.01
CA GLN A 38 -8.94 -44.69 -63.72
C GLN A 38 -9.10 -44.38 -65.21
N GLN A 39 -8.04 -43.88 -65.87
CA GLN A 39 -7.37 -44.64 -66.95
C GLN A 39 -6.05 -44.01 -67.44
N SER A 40 -5.11 -44.93 -67.71
CA SER A 40 -3.90 -44.94 -68.56
C SER A 40 -3.92 -44.10 -69.84
N TRP A 41 -2.84 -43.81 -70.58
CA TRP A 41 -1.37 -43.86 -70.50
C TRP A 41 -0.90 -43.10 -71.75
N ALA A 42 0.13 -42.25 -71.67
CA ALA A 42 0.98 -41.93 -72.81
C ALA A 42 2.36 -41.51 -72.31
N THR A 43 3.39 -42.21 -72.81
CA THR A 43 4.79 -42.01 -72.49
C THR A 43 5.37 -40.95 -73.42
N GLU A 44 5.62 -39.75 -72.90
CA GLU A 44 6.40 -38.72 -73.59
C GLU A 44 7.78 -38.60 -72.94
N THR A 45 8.82 -38.79 -73.77
CA THR A 45 10.22 -38.66 -73.43
C THR A 45 10.56 -37.17 -73.29
N SER A 46 10.54 -36.65 -72.06
CA SER A 46 10.91 -35.28 -71.74
C SER A 46 12.40 -35.17 -71.38
N ALA A 47 13.11 -34.26 -72.05
CA ALA A 47 14.52 -33.98 -71.83
C ALA A 47 14.76 -33.40 -70.42
N THR A 48 15.82 -33.85 -69.76
CA THR A 48 16.22 -33.41 -68.42
C THR A 48 16.62 -31.92 -68.42
N PRO A 49 15.94 -31.02 -67.69
CA PRO A 49 16.45 -29.68 -67.46
C PRO A 49 17.61 -29.73 -66.46
N THR A 50 18.68 -28.99 -66.75
CA THR A 50 19.81 -28.75 -65.85
C THR A 50 19.32 -28.07 -64.56
N PRO A 51 19.72 -28.51 -63.35
CA PRO A 51 19.28 -27.87 -62.12
C PRO A 51 19.83 -26.44 -62.05
N THR A 52 18.91 -25.48 -61.89
CA THR A 52 19.25 -24.10 -61.54
C THR A 52 19.76 -24.08 -60.10
N PRO A 53 20.89 -23.40 -59.77
CA PRO A 53 21.38 -23.35 -58.40
C PRO A 53 20.34 -22.65 -57.50
N THR A 54 19.90 -23.36 -56.47
CA THR A 54 19.01 -22.81 -55.42
C THR A 54 19.72 -21.63 -54.75
N PRO A 55 19.10 -20.44 -54.63
CA PRO A 55 19.69 -19.33 -53.90
C PRO A 55 19.89 -19.74 -52.44
N LEU A 56 21.09 -19.48 -51.93
CA LEU A 56 21.43 -19.69 -50.52
C LEU A 56 20.45 -18.90 -49.63
N PRO A 57 19.82 -19.52 -48.62
CA PRO A 57 18.91 -18.80 -47.73
C PRO A 57 19.67 -17.63 -47.07
N THR A 58 19.12 -16.43 -47.21
CA THR A 58 19.61 -15.25 -46.49
C THR A 58 19.35 -15.49 -45.01
N GLU A 59 20.40 -15.46 -44.19
CA GLU A 59 20.27 -15.61 -42.74
C GLU A 59 19.40 -14.47 -42.19
N THR A 60 18.23 -14.81 -41.66
CA THR A 60 17.38 -13.86 -40.93
C THR A 60 18.14 -13.40 -39.69
N PRO A 61 18.32 -12.08 -39.47
CA PRO A 61 19.03 -11.60 -38.29
C PRO A 61 18.31 -12.08 -37.03
N THR A 62 19.04 -12.78 -36.16
CA THR A 62 18.55 -13.19 -34.85
C THR A 62 18.20 -11.95 -34.03
N PRO A 63 16.98 -11.84 -33.48
CA PRO A 63 16.61 -10.68 -32.67
C PRO A 63 17.55 -10.56 -31.48
N THR A 64 18.14 -9.39 -31.30
CA THR A 64 18.93 -9.07 -30.11
C THR A 64 18.01 -9.16 -28.89
N PRO A 65 18.36 -9.94 -27.85
CA PRO A 65 17.52 -10.04 -26.66
C PRO A 65 17.41 -8.65 -26.00
N SER A 66 16.17 -8.21 -25.75
CA SER A 66 15.94 -7.02 -24.94
C SER A 66 16.52 -7.23 -23.53
N PRO A 67 17.15 -6.21 -22.93
CA PRO A 67 17.65 -6.33 -21.57
C PRO A 67 16.50 -6.65 -20.61
N VAL A 68 16.69 -7.66 -19.76
CA VAL A 68 15.76 -7.96 -18.67
C VAL A 68 15.82 -6.78 -17.68
N PRO A 69 14.68 -6.18 -17.31
CA PRO A 69 14.68 -5.06 -16.36
C PRO A 69 15.26 -5.52 -15.02
N THR A 70 16.18 -4.74 -14.47
CA THR A 70 16.72 -4.97 -13.12
C THR A 70 15.61 -4.69 -12.10
N PRO A 71 15.33 -5.59 -11.14
CA PRO A 71 14.36 -5.35 -10.08
C PRO A 71 14.73 -4.09 -9.26
N THR A 72 13.74 -3.27 -8.93
CA THR A 72 13.91 -2.20 -7.94
C THR A 72 13.89 -2.80 -6.54
N GLU A 73 14.97 -2.63 -5.78
CA GLU A 73 15.03 -3.02 -4.37
C GLU A 73 14.61 -1.86 -3.46
N ILE A 74 13.74 -2.16 -2.51
CA ILE A 74 13.25 -1.27 -1.46
C ILE A 74 13.59 -1.88 -0.11
N LEU A 75 14.27 -1.13 0.76
CA LEU A 75 14.50 -1.51 2.16
C LEU A 75 13.50 -0.76 3.05
N ILE A 76 12.75 -1.49 3.88
CA ILE A 76 11.74 -0.91 4.78
C ILE A 76 12.07 -1.32 6.22
N SER A 77 12.18 -0.34 7.11
CA SER A 77 12.32 -0.58 8.55
C SER A 77 10.97 -0.43 9.26
N PHE A 78 10.75 -1.30 10.25
CA PHE A 78 9.60 -1.22 11.14
C PHE A 78 10.09 -1.01 12.56
N ILE A 79 9.65 0.07 13.18
CA ILE A 79 9.87 0.29 14.62
C ILE A 79 8.53 0.16 15.35
N GLY A 80 8.58 -0.39 16.56
CA GLY A 80 7.38 -0.65 17.36
C GLY A 80 6.77 0.60 17.97
N ASP A 81 6.09 0.41 19.08
CA ASP A 81 5.41 1.47 19.84
C ASP A 81 6.39 2.59 20.20
N THR A 82 6.14 3.74 19.59
CA THR A 82 6.96 4.93 19.66
C THR A 82 6.23 5.94 20.52
N THR A 83 6.44 5.85 21.84
CA THR A 83 5.82 6.76 22.83
C THR A 83 6.72 7.98 23.07
N LEU A 84 6.55 9.04 22.29
CA LEU A 84 7.38 10.28 22.36
C LEU A 84 6.87 11.27 23.41
N GLY A 85 6.48 10.74 24.56
CA GLY A 85 5.86 11.51 25.63
C GLY A 85 5.71 10.64 26.86
N GLU A 86 4.67 10.90 27.63
CA GLU A 86 4.51 10.22 28.90
C GLU A 86 3.04 10.02 29.26
N GLN A 87 2.83 9.15 30.25
CA GLN A 87 1.55 9.09 30.93
C GLN A 87 1.27 10.44 31.59
N ARG A 88 0.04 10.95 31.41
CA ARG A 88 -0.46 12.22 31.96
C ARG A 88 -0.07 12.44 33.42
N ASP A 89 -0.25 11.42 34.26
CA ASP A 89 -0.06 11.54 35.71
C ASP A 89 1.43 11.57 36.12
N HIS A 90 2.35 11.30 35.18
CA HIS A 90 3.79 11.40 35.38
C HIS A 90 4.41 12.61 34.65
N ALA A 91 3.60 13.46 34.01
CA ALA A 91 4.09 14.61 33.26
C ALA A 91 5.07 15.47 34.07
N GLY A 92 6.28 15.68 33.51
CA GLY A 92 7.34 16.47 34.14
C GLY A 92 8.17 15.75 35.21
N MET A 93 7.93 14.46 35.48
CA MET A 93 8.81 13.70 36.39
C MET A 93 10.21 13.52 35.78
N PRO A 94 11.28 13.44 36.60
CA PRO A 94 12.68 13.43 36.11
C PRO A 94 13.05 12.17 35.30
N TYR A 95 12.19 11.15 35.31
CA TYR A 95 12.36 9.90 34.56
C TYR A 95 11.50 9.84 33.28
N CYS A 96 10.60 10.82 33.05
CA CYS A 96 9.75 10.83 31.87
C CYS A 96 10.48 11.25 30.60
N PHE A 97 9.90 10.91 29.45
CA PHE A 97 10.45 11.19 28.13
C PHE A 97 10.80 12.67 27.99
N SER A 98 9.86 13.57 28.31
CA SER A 98 10.09 15.01 28.17
C SER A 98 11.27 15.53 29.00
N SER A 99 11.48 14.99 30.20
CA SER A 99 12.61 15.35 31.08
C SER A 99 13.95 14.77 30.60
N LYS A 100 13.94 13.61 29.91
CA LYS A 100 15.16 12.98 29.39
C LYS A 100 15.58 13.54 28.03
N VAL A 101 14.60 13.85 27.18
CA VAL A 101 14.83 14.31 25.81
C VAL A 101 15.02 15.82 25.78
N GLY A 102 14.18 16.58 26.50
CA GLY A 102 14.23 18.04 26.48
C GLY A 102 14.05 18.57 25.05
N ASP A 103 15.08 19.20 24.51
CA ASP A 103 15.15 19.67 23.11
C ASP A 103 16.24 18.94 22.30
N ASN A 104 16.79 17.83 22.81
CA ASN A 104 17.70 16.97 22.06
C ASN A 104 16.90 15.91 21.29
N TYR A 105 16.23 16.34 20.21
CA TYR A 105 15.30 15.48 19.47
C TYR A 105 15.97 14.30 18.76
N SER A 106 17.27 14.39 18.43
CA SER A 106 18.06 13.28 17.87
C SER A 106 18.31 12.13 18.84
N TYR A 107 18.22 12.37 20.16
CA TYR A 107 18.63 11.41 21.18
C TYR A 107 17.86 10.07 21.14
N PRO A 108 16.52 10.03 21.03
CA PRO A 108 15.76 8.79 21.11
C PRO A 108 16.16 7.73 20.09
N PHE A 109 16.51 8.16 18.86
CA PHE A 109 16.92 7.26 17.78
C PHE A 109 18.41 7.28 17.49
N SER A 110 19.24 7.98 18.26
CA SER A 110 20.64 8.25 17.89
C SER A 110 21.47 6.99 17.60
N LYS A 111 21.14 5.86 18.23
CA LYS A 111 21.82 4.57 18.02
C LYS A 111 21.22 3.74 16.88
N ALA A 112 19.95 3.98 16.54
CA ALA A 112 19.26 3.34 15.43
C ALA A 112 19.44 4.11 14.12
N LEU A 113 19.72 5.42 14.20
CA LEU A 113 19.76 6.35 13.07
C LEU A 113 20.60 5.86 11.88
N PRO A 114 21.81 5.26 12.04
CA PRO A 114 22.58 4.76 10.90
C PRO A 114 21.88 3.65 10.11
N TYR A 115 20.95 2.92 10.72
CA TYR A 115 20.16 1.89 10.05
C TYR A 115 18.92 2.51 9.38
N LEU A 116 18.23 3.42 10.07
CA LEU A 116 17.03 4.07 9.56
C LEU A 116 17.35 5.01 8.38
N GLN A 117 18.48 5.72 8.41
CA GLN A 117 18.92 6.54 7.27
C GLN A 117 19.39 5.73 6.05
N ALA A 118 19.67 4.45 6.22
CA ALA A 118 20.11 3.57 5.15
C ALA A 118 18.95 2.87 4.43
N ASP A 119 17.72 3.03 4.92
CA ASP A 119 16.53 2.47 4.31
C ASP A 119 15.85 3.44 3.33
N ASP A 120 14.78 2.97 2.70
CA ASP A 120 13.95 3.76 1.81
C ASP A 120 12.67 4.26 2.49
N MET A 121 12.36 3.74 3.68
CA MET A 121 11.16 4.02 4.45
C MET A 121 11.28 3.38 5.83
N THR A 122 11.10 4.18 6.88
CA THR A 122 10.80 3.73 8.23
C THR A 122 9.32 3.99 8.57
N LEU A 123 8.65 2.93 9.03
CA LEU A 123 7.29 3.00 9.60
C LEU A 123 7.33 2.73 11.10
N CYS A 124 6.79 3.65 11.90
CA CYS A 124 6.61 3.47 13.35
C CYS A 124 5.15 3.28 13.74
N ASN A 125 4.87 2.58 14.86
CA ASN A 125 3.58 2.71 15.54
C ASN A 125 3.65 3.91 16.51
N LEU A 126 2.96 5.01 16.21
CA LEU A 126 2.97 6.19 17.08
C LEU A 126 1.95 6.02 18.20
N GLU A 127 2.43 5.61 19.36
CA GLU A 127 1.62 5.12 20.48
C GLU A 127 1.07 6.27 21.35
N GLY A 128 -0.06 6.83 20.94
CA GLY A 128 -0.75 7.93 21.59
C GLY A 128 -0.70 9.26 20.82
N PRO A 129 -1.49 10.26 21.25
CA PRO A 129 -1.63 11.50 20.50
C PRO A 129 -0.50 12.51 20.75
N MET A 130 -0.05 13.16 19.67
CA MET A 130 0.70 14.42 19.68
C MET A 130 -0.28 15.58 19.72
N THR A 131 -0.54 16.13 20.91
CA THR A 131 -1.65 17.07 21.09
C THR A 131 -1.42 18.08 22.21
N THR A 132 -1.99 19.27 22.05
CA THR A 132 -2.15 20.26 23.11
C THR A 132 -3.49 20.10 23.85
N SER A 133 -4.49 19.44 23.26
CA SER A 133 -5.84 19.24 23.84
C SER A 133 -5.80 18.68 25.27
N THR A 134 -6.75 19.13 26.09
CA THR A 134 -6.99 18.61 27.43
C THR A 134 -8.27 17.77 27.50
N SER A 135 -8.94 17.53 26.37
CA SER A 135 -10.16 16.74 26.28
C SER A 135 -9.82 15.26 26.43
N LEU A 136 -10.16 14.66 27.58
CA LEU A 136 -9.82 13.27 27.88
C LEU A 136 -10.95 12.34 27.49
N ARG A 137 -10.60 11.20 26.89
CA ARG A 137 -11.56 10.08 26.74
C ARG A 137 -11.99 9.59 28.14
N PRO A 138 -13.29 9.40 28.39
CA PRO A 138 -13.75 8.87 29.68
C PRO A 138 -13.21 7.47 29.97
N GLU A 139 -13.12 7.13 31.27
CA GLU A 139 -12.94 5.76 31.77
C GLU A 139 -11.64 5.06 31.29
N ARG A 140 -10.49 5.73 31.41
CA ARG A 140 -9.17 5.12 31.17
C ARG A 140 -8.28 5.23 32.40
N GLU A 141 -7.44 4.23 32.61
CA GLU A 141 -6.42 4.23 33.66
C GLU A 141 -5.11 4.90 33.20
N ILE A 142 -4.79 4.76 31.91
CA ILE A 142 -3.56 5.29 31.31
C ILE A 142 -3.95 6.22 30.16
N TYR A 143 -3.41 7.43 30.22
CA TYR A 143 -3.49 8.43 29.16
C TYR A 143 -2.08 8.80 28.73
N LEU A 144 -1.69 8.49 27.50
CA LEU A 144 -0.45 8.92 26.90
C LEU A 144 -0.64 10.27 26.22
N LYS A 145 0.29 11.19 26.43
CA LYS A 145 0.32 12.48 25.74
C LYS A 145 1.73 12.80 25.27
N MET A 146 1.84 13.17 24.01
CA MET A 146 3.06 13.69 23.44
C MET A 146 2.86 15.17 23.14
N ASN A 147 3.87 15.99 23.46
CA ASN A 147 3.86 17.38 23.01
C ASN A 147 4.09 17.41 21.48
N PRO A 148 3.29 18.14 20.69
CA PRO A 148 3.48 18.26 19.25
C PRO A 148 4.91 18.59 18.80
N LYS A 149 5.70 19.31 19.63
CA LYS A 149 7.10 19.62 19.31
C LYS A 149 7.97 18.36 19.10
N TYR A 150 7.60 17.24 19.71
CA TYR A 150 8.35 15.98 19.57
C TYR A 150 8.15 15.30 18.22
N VAL A 151 7.37 15.86 17.30
CA VAL A 151 7.42 15.46 15.89
C VAL A 151 8.82 15.60 15.29
N GLU A 152 9.63 16.53 15.80
CA GLU A 152 11.04 16.67 15.39
C GLU A 152 11.88 15.43 15.74
N VAL A 153 11.50 14.64 16.76
CA VAL A 153 12.16 13.36 17.06
C VAL A 153 11.96 12.37 15.92
N LEU A 154 10.77 12.37 15.29
CA LEU A 154 10.50 11.51 14.13
C LEU A 154 11.34 11.95 12.92
N LYS A 155 11.38 13.26 12.66
CA LYS A 155 12.17 13.83 11.55
C LYS A 155 13.67 13.59 11.72
N GLU A 156 14.22 13.88 12.89
CA GLU A 156 15.63 13.63 13.19
C GLU A 156 15.96 12.13 13.30
N GLY A 157 14.94 11.29 13.51
CA GLY A 157 15.04 9.83 13.53
C GLY A 157 15.01 9.15 12.17
N SER A 158 14.85 9.89 11.06
CA SER A 158 14.62 9.33 9.72
C SER A 158 13.36 8.46 9.66
N ILE A 159 12.23 9.00 10.14
CA ILE A 159 10.94 8.32 10.10
C ILE A 159 10.02 9.04 9.11
N GLU A 160 9.64 8.31 8.06
CA GLU A 160 8.79 8.83 6.99
C GLU A 160 7.31 8.54 7.23
N CYS A 161 7.01 7.48 7.99
CA CYS A 161 5.64 6.99 8.13
C CYS A 161 5.24 6.61 9.56
N CYS A 162 3.96 6.82 9.90
CA CYS A 162 3.37 6.42 11.18
C CYS A 162 2.05 5.62 11.03
N ASN A 163 1.93 4.53 11.77
CA ASN A 163 0.64 3.95 12.12
C ASN A 163 0.10 4.64 13.38
N LEU A 164 -1.13 5.16 13.32
CA LEU A 164 -1.82 5.74 14.47
C LEU A 164 -2.87 4.79 15.06
N ALA A 165 -3.20 3.70 14.36
CA ALA A 165 -4.19 2.75 14.80
C ALA A 165 -3.66 1.89 15.96
N ASN A 166 -3.76 2.44 17.17
CA ASN A 166 -3.49 1.76 18.43
C ASN A 166 -4.55 2.14 19.47
N ASN A 167 -4.48 1.49 20.63
CA ASN A 167 -5.42 1.68 21.73
C ASN A 167 -5.32 3.09 22.34
N HIS A 168 -4.17 3.76 22.25
CA HIS A 168 -3.93 5.10 22.78
C HIS A 168 -4.32 6.24 21.83
N MET A 169 -4.59 5.96 20.55
CA MET A 169 -4.99 6.93 19.51
C MET A 169 -6.02 7.98 19.96
N LEU A 170 -7.01 7.56 20.76
CA LEU A 170 -8.11 8.40 21.24
C LEU A 170 -8.00 8.78 22.72
N ASP A 171 -6.82 8.76 23.35
CA ASP A 171 -6.66 9.19 24.75
C ASP A 171 -7.18 10.60 24.99
N TYR A 172 -6.95 11.47 24.01
CA TYR A 172 -7.38 12.86 24.04
C TYR A 172 -8.56 13.13 23.08
N THR A 173 -9.46 12.14 22.98
CA THR A 173 -10.63 12.16 22.10
C THR A 173 -10.28 12.35 20.61
N GLU A 174 -11.28 12.56 19.76
CA GLU A 174 -11.07 12.87 18.35
C GLU A 174 -10.29 14.17 18.15
N GLU A 175 -10.41 15.13 19.08
CA GLU A 175 -9.67 16.39 19.00
C GLU A 175 -8.15 16.17 18.99
N GLY A 176 -7.63 15.38 19.95
CA GLY A 176 -6.22 15.07 20.00
C GLY A 176 -5.73 14.19 18.83
N HIS A 177 -6.61 13.32 18.32
CA HIS A 177 -6.30 12.53 17.12
C HIS A 177 -6.18 13.39 15.86
N LEU A 178 -7.11 14.32 15.66
CA LEU A 178 -7.08 15.27 14.54
C LEU A 178 -5.86 16.19 14.61
N GLU A 179 -5.49 16.66 15.80
CA GLU A 179 -4.26 17.43 15.99
C GLU A 179 -3.02 16.59 15.66
N THR A 180 -2.99 15.32 16.07
CA THR A 180 -1.88 14.40 15.75
C THR A 180 -1.72 14.23 14.25
N ARG A 181 -2.81 13.98 13.52
CA ARG A 181 -2.80 13.89 12.05
C ARG A 181 -2.23 15.16 11.43
N LYS A 182 -2.69 16.33 11.88
CA LYS A 182 -2.22 17.63 11.39
C LYS A 182 -0.72 17.84 11.66
N VAL A 183 -0.24 17.48 12.85
CA VAL A 183 1.18 17.60 13.22
C VAL A 183 2.06 16.76 12.29
N LEU A 184 1.64 15.53 11.97
CA LEU A 184 2.37 14.67 11.04
C LEU A 184 2.31 15.16 9.60
N GLU A 185 1.14 15.63 9.14
CA GLU A 185 0.98 16.24 7.81
C GLU A 185 1.86 17.48 7.62
N ASP A 186 1.87 18.39 8.60
CA ASP A 186 2.69 19.59 8.58
C ASP A 186 4.19 19.26 8.60
N ALA A 187 4.57 18.11 9.18
CA ALA A 187 5.93 17.59 9.20
C ALA A 187 6.33 16.80 7.94
N GLY A 188 5.37 16.54 7.03
CA GLY A 188 5.61 15.70 5.85
C GLY A 188 5.70 14.20 6.15
N ILE A 189 5.21 13.76 7.30
CA ILE A 189 5.19 12.35 7.72
C ILE A 189 3.86 11.74 7.31
N VAL A 190 3.92 10.67 6.52
CA VAL A 190 2.73 9.98 6.02
C VAL A 190 2.15 9.12 7.13
N TRP A 191 0.83 9.16 7.34
CA TRP A 191 0.20 8.38 8.39
C TRP A 191 -1.01 7.59 7.90
N SER A 192 -1.30 6.49 8.58
CA SER A 192 -2.53 5.71 8.44
C SER A 192 -3.16 5.42 9.79
N ASP A 193 -4.48 5.20 9.83
CA ASP A 193 -5.20 4.81 11.03
C ASP A 193 -6.34 3.83 10.73
N ASN A 194 -7.22 3.59 11.70
CA ASN A 194 -8.36 2.68 11.62
C ASN A 194 -9.32 2.94 10.44
N SER A 195 -9.31 4.17 9.88
CA SER A 195 -10.29 4.61 8.88
C SER A 195 -9.66 5.27 7.66
N TYR A 196 -8.40 5.68 7.76
CA TYR A 196 -7.68 6.32 6.67
C TYR A 196 -6.43 5.52 6.28
N TYR A 197 -6.42 5.05 5.02
CA TYR A 197 -5.27 4.37 4.42
C TYR A 197 -4.53 5.33 3.51
N ASN A 198 -3.21 5.29 3.58
CA ASN A 198 -2.35 6.25 2.90
C ASN A 198 -1.28 5.54 2.05
N VAL A 199 -0.59 6.29 1.20
CA VAL A 199 0.42 5.74 0.28
C VAL A 199 1.69 6.57 0.40
N TYR A 200 2.80 5.89 0.63
CA TYR A 200 4.14 6.45 0.52
C TYR A 200 4.76 6.01 -0.80
N GLU A 201 5.43 6.90 -1.52
CA GLU A 201 6.05 6.60 -2.81
C GLU A 201 7.54 6.89 -2.77
N VAL A 202 8.36 5.88 -3.11
CA VAL A 202 9.82 5.99 -3.12
C VAL A 202 10.38 5.13 -4.25
N LYS A 203 11.38 5.65 -4.98
CA LYS A 203 11.98 4.99 -6.15
C LYS A 203 10.95 4.51 -7.20
N GLY A 204 9.81 5.22 -7.31
CA GLY A 204 8.69 4.87 -8.19
C GLY A 204 7.86 3.67 -7.74
N VAL A 205 8.07 3.16 -6.52
CA VAL A 205 7.30 2.09 -5.87
C VAL A 205 6.29 2.71 -4.91
N LYS A 206 5.03 2.32 -5.02
CA LYS A 206 3.95 2.77 -4.14
C LYS A 206 3.71 1.77 -3.01
N ILE A 207 3.85 2.25 -1.78
CA ILE A 207 3.70 1.48 -0.55
C ILE A 207 2.43 1.95 0.17
N GLY A 208 1.39 1.13 0.09
CA GLY A 208 0.12 1.38 0.77
C GLY A 208 0.17 0.99 2.25
N MET A 209 -0.42 1.80 3.11
CA MET A 209 -0.43 1.61 4.56
C MET A 209 -1.85 1.65 5.11
N ALA A 210 -2.19 0.66 5.94
CA ALA A 210 -3.44 0.62 6.68
C ALA A 210 -3.20 0.13 8.12
N GLY A 211 -3.86 0.77 9.08
CA GLY A 211 -3.73 0.48 10.50
C GLY A 211 -5.02 -0.06 11.10
N PHE A 212 -4.90 -0.96 12.08
CA PHE A 212 -6.04 -1.50 12.81
C PHE A 212 -5.73 -1.75 14.29
N ASN A 213 -6.58 -1.18 15.15
CA ASN A 213 -6.54 -1.35 16.59
C ASN A 213 -7.58 -2.38 17.07
N PHE A 214 -7.15 -3.41 17.80
CA PHE A 214 -8.00 -4.39 18.51
C PHE A 214 -9.15 -5.01 17.71
N THR A 215 -8.93 -5.26 16.43
CA THR A 215 -9.84 -6.06 15.61
C THR A 215 -9.21 -7.39 15.25
N TYR A 216 -10.03 -8.43 15.20
CA TYR A 216 -9.66 -9.74 14.63
C TYR A 216 -10.48 -10.04 13.36
N GLU A 217 -11.25 -9.06 12.89
CA GLU A 217 -12.13 -9.21 11.75
C GLU A 217 -11.32 -9.17 10.44
N ARG A 218 -10.99 -10.36 9.92
CA ARG A 218 -10.15 -10.50 8.72
C ARG A 218 -10.71 -9.81 7.47
N SER A 219 -12.02 -9.64 7.35
CA SER A 219 -12.64 -8.92 6.23
C SER A 219 -12.15 -7.48 6.12
N LEU A 220 -11.86 -6.81 7.24
CA LEU A 220 -11.34 -5.45 7.24
C LEU A 220 -9.94 -5.39 6.61
N TYR A 221 -9.08 -6.37 6.93
CA TYR A 221 -7.74 -6.47 6.35
C TYR A 221 -7.77 -6.71 4.85
N TYR A 222 -8.60 -7.66 4.40
CA TYR A 222 -8.71 -7.95 2.97
C TYR A 222 -9.26 -6.77 2.19
N ASN A 223 -10.27 -6.07 2.73
CA ASN A 223 -10.80 -4.87 2.11
C ASN A 223 -9.73 -3.76 2.00
N ALA A 224 -8.92 -3.56 3.05
CA ALA A 224 -7.82 -2.59 2.98
C ALA A 224 -6.78 -2.95 1.92
N ILE A 225 -6.42 -4.23 1.83
CA ILE A 225 -5.50 -4.73 0.80
C ILE A 225 -6.07 -4.45 -0.59
N ASP A 226 -7.35 -4.74 -0.83
CA ASP A 226 -7.99 -4.50 -2.13
C ASP A 226 -8.06 -3.00 -2.46
N VAL A 227 -8.43 -2.15 -1.50
CA VAL A 227 -8.45 -0.69 -1.67
C VAL A 227 -7.07 -0.16 -2.05
N LEU A 228 -6.02 -0.57 -1.35
CA LEU A 228 -4.66 -0.09 -1.60
C LEU A 228 -4.09 -0.63 -2.92
N ARG A 229 -4.35 -1.90 -3.26
CA ARG A 229 -3.99 -2.45 -4.58
C ARG A 229 -4.71 -1.74 -5.72
N ASN A 230 -5.99 -1.41 -5.55
CA ASN A 230 -6.76 -0.64 -6.54
C ASN A 230 -6.26 0.80 -6.71
N LYS A 231 -5.54 1.35 -5.71
CA LYS A 231 -4.79 2.62 -5.83
C LYS A 231 -3.45 2.47 -6.57
N GLY A 232 -3.10 1.26 -7.01
CA GLY A 232 -1.86 0.96 -7.70
C GLY A 232 -0.66 0.81 -6.77
N CYS A 233 -0.86 0.42 -5.51
CA CYS A 233 0.25 0.11 -4.61
C CYS A 233 0.90 -1.22 -5.00
N ASP A 234 2.22 -1.22 -5.13
CA ASP A 234 3.05 -2.40 -5.37
C ASP A 234 3.22 -3.23 -4.09
N ILE A 235 3.33 -2.54 -2.95
CA ILE A 235 3.47 -3.12 -1.61
C ILE A 235 2.30 -2.63 -0.76
N VAL A 236 1.75 -3.52 0.07
CA VAL A 236 0.74 -3.16 1.07
C VAL A 236 1.19 -3.63 2.44
N ILE A 237 1.23 -2.70 3.39
CA ILE A 237 1.58 -2.92 4.79
C ILE A 237 0.31 -2.77 5.63
N ILE A 238 0.01 -3.81 6.42
CA ILE A 238 -1.09 -3.81 7.38
C ILE A 238 -0.49 -3.82 8.80
N SER A 239 -0.68 -2.73 9.53
CA SER A 239 -0.28 -2.61 10.94
C SER A 239 -1.42 -3.07 11.84
N CYS A 240 -1.24 -4.19 12.53
CA CYS A 240 -2.22 -4.74 13.46
C CYS A 240 -1.75 -4.50 14.90
N HIS A 241 -2.39 -3.57 15.61
CA HIS A 241 -2.13 -3.34 17.02
C HIS A 241 -3.10 -4.21 17.85
N ILE A 242 -2.59 -5.35 18.32
CA ILE A 242 -3.31 -6.39 19.05
C ILE A 242 -2.53 -6.78 20.30
N GLY A 243 -3.17 -6.80 21.48
CA GLY A 243 -2.49 -7.00 22.77
C GLY A 243 -3.32 -6.60 23.98
#